data_AF-A0A7V8FP00-F1
#
_entry.id   AF-A0A7V8FP00-F1
#
_cell.length_a   1.000
_cell.length_b   1.000
_cell.length_c   1.000
_cell.angle_alpha   90.00
_cell.angle_beta   90.00
_cell.angle_gamma   90.00
#
_symmetry.space_group_name_H-M   'P 1'
#
loop_
_entity.id
_entity.type
_entity.pdbx_description
1 polymer ?
#
loop_
_entity_poly.entity_id
_entity_poly.type
_entity_poly.pdbx_seq_one_letter_code
_entity_poly.pdbx_strand_id
1 'polypeptide(L)'
;MSRAAVWLMALLATLAGCGPPPDVAVAVLPAQAAHGPAALVGHPVFVPPAYTEGARLDPFDARRLLPQAVDGHAEAARREREPLEAYPLAAITLVGSLSLPGGRRVALLRADGQLHTAGLGTRIGPDDGRVTRVGDADIELVERVQQGDGTWRERASALPLGGAWQP
;
A
#
# COMPACT_ATOMS: atom_id res chain seq x y z
N MET A 1 0.25 -29.33 116.59
CA MET A 1 -0.57 -28.25 115.97
C MET A 1 -1.26 -28.83 114.76
N SER A 2 -2.55 -28.55 114.59
CA SER A 2 -3.46 -29.25 113.66
C SER A 2 -2.98 -29.18 112.21
N ARG A 3 -3.14 -30.29 111.45
CA ARG A 3 -2.76 -30.40 110.03
C ARG A 3 -3.30 -29.25 109.18
N ALA A 4 -4.47 -28.70 109.55
CA ALA A 4 -5.08 -27.53 108.93
C ALA A 4 -4.21 -26.26 108.95
N ALA A 5 -3.46 -26.02 110.04
CA ALA A 5 -2.59 -24.84 110.15
C ALA A 5 -1.37 -24.92 109.21
N VAL A 6 -0.86 -26.13 108.95
CA VAL A 6 0.26 -26.35 108.01
C VAL A 6 -0.20 -26.13 106.57
N TRP A 7 -1.40 -26.61 106.22
CA TRP A 7 -1.98 -26.37 104.90
C TRP A 7 -2.31 -24.90 104.65
N LEU A 8 -2.76 -24.16 105.68
CA LEU A 8 -3.06 -22.73 105.56
C LEU A 8 -1.79 -21.89 105.34
N MET A 9 -0.68 -22.20 106.03
CA MET A 9 0.60 -21.51 105.83
C MET A 9 1.23 -21.82 104.47
N ALA A 10 1.11 -23.06 103.99
CA ALA A 10 1.59 -23.43 102.64
C ALA A 10 0.80 -22.70 101.54
N LEU A 11 -0.52 -22.53 101.72
CA LEU A 11 -1.36 -21.79 100.78
C LEU A 11 -1.02 -20.29 100.76
N LEU A 12 -0.78 -19.68 101.93
CA LEU A 12 -0.37 -18.26 102.00
C LEU A 12 1.01 -18.00 101.36
N ALA A 13 1.94 -18.96 101.45
CA ALA A 13 3.26 -18.81 100.85
C ALA A 13 3.24 -18.78 99.31
N THR A 14 2.24 -19.41 98.68
CA THR A 14 2.11 -19.39 97.20
C THR A 14 1.55 -18.09 96.62
N LEU A 15 1.04 -17.16 97.44
CA LEU A 15 0.42 -15.93 96.97
C LEU A 15 1.39 -14.75 96.75
N ALA A 16 2.67 -14.85 97.12
CA ALA A 16 3.62 -13.74 97.05
C ALA A 16 4.26 -13.50 95.66
N GLY A 17 3.74 -14.12 94.58
CA GLY A 17 4.37 -14.11 93.26
C GLY A 17 3.87 -13.09 92.22
N CYS A 18 2.91 -12.22 92.54
CA CYS A 18 2.31 -11.32 91.55
C CYS A 18 2.94 -9.91 91.62
N GLY A 19 3.92 -9.64 90.76
CA GLY A 19 4.45 -8.29 90.48
C GLY A 19 4.06 -7.83 89.07
N PRO A 20 3.93 -6.52 88.81
CA PRO A 20 3.59 -6.03 87.47
C PRO A 20 4.71 -6.35 86.46
N PRO A 21 4.38 -6.66 85.20
CA PRO A 21 5.39 -6.90 84.17
C PRO A 21 6.16 -5.61 83.85
N PRO A 22 7.44 -5.70 83.43
CA PRO A 22 8.21 -4.52 83.05
C PRO A 22 7.69 -3.91 81.73
N ASP A 23 7.63 -2.58 81.70
CA ASP A 23 7.25 -1.81 80.50
C ASP A 23 8.29 -2.00 79.39
N VAL A 24 7.93 -2.78 78.36
CA VAL A 24 8.73 -2.93 77.15
C VAL A 24 8.45 -1.74 76.24
N ALA A 25 9.37 -0.77 76.22
CA ALA A 25 9.30 0.34 75.27
C ALA A 25 9.57 -0.18 73.85
N VAL A 26 8.52 -0.32 73.05
CA VAL A 26 8.64 -0.64 71.62
C VAL A 26 9.10 0.63 70.91
N ALA A 27 10.33 0.62 70.42
CA ALA A 27 10.83 1.67 69.55
C ALA A 27 10.08 1.61 68.20
N VAL A 28 9.08 2.47 68.04
CA VAL A 28 8.41 2.66 66.76
C VAL A 28 9.35 3.48 65.88
N LEU A 29 9.97 2.84 64.89
CA LEU A 29 10.71 3.56 63.85
C LEU A 29 9.73 4.45 63.07
N PRO A 30 10.09 5.71 62.76
CA PRO A 30 9.25 6.54 61.91
C PRO A 30 9.11 5.84 60.56
N ALA A 31 7.86 5.65 60.11
CA ALA A 31 7.58 5.19 58.77
C ALA A 31 8.22 6.18 57.80
N GLN A 32 9.27 5.76 57.10
CA GLN A 32 9.81 6.55 55.99
C GLN A 32 8.66 6.70 54.99
N ALA A 33 8.28 7.95 54.73
CA ALA A 33 7.24 8.26 53.77
C ALA A 33 7.61 7.53 52.47
N ALA A 34 6.74 6.61 52.05
CA ALA A 34 6.85 6.01 50.74
C ALA A 34 6.95 7.17 49.74
N HIS A 35 8.03 7.20 48.97
CA HIS A 35 8.11 8.09 47.82
C HIS A 35 6.87 7.80 46.99
N GLY A 36 5.92 8.74 46.98
CA GLY A 36 4.69 8.60 46.21
C GLY A 36 5.02 8.22 44.77
N PRO A 37 4.13 7.49 44.07
CA PRO A 37 4.43 6.97 42.74
C PRO A 37 5.00 8.09 41.88
N ALA A 38 6.20 7.88 41.33
CA ALA A 38 6.88 8.85 40.49
C ALA A 38 5.88 9.35 39.44
N ALA A 39 5.64 10.66 39.42
CA ALA A 39 4.66 11.25 38.53
C ALA A 39 4.96 10.82 37.10
N LEU A 40 3.98 10.20 36.44
CA LEU A 40 4.10 9.80 35.04
C LEU A 40 4.47 11.06 34.24
N VAL A 41 5.65 11.05 33.65
CA VAL A 41 6.09 12.14 32.76
C VAL A 41 5.08 12.21 31.63
N GLY A 42 4.34 13.32 31.55
CA GLY A 42 3.31 13.53 30.53
C GLY A 42 3.93 13.39 29.13
N HIS A 43 3.29 12.60 28.27
CA HIS A 43 3.70 12.52 26.87
C HIS A 43 3.47 13.88 26.21
N PRO A 44 4.33 14.30 25.26
CA PRO A 44 4.11 15.54 24.56
C PRO A 44 2.75 15.51 23.85
N VAL A 45 1.97 16.56 24.04
CA VAL A 45 0.70 16.74 23.35
C VAL A 45 1.00 16.95 21.87
N PHE A 46 0.43 16.11 21.01
CA PHE A 46 0.54 16.27 19.57
C PHE A 46 -0.17 17.55 19.12
N VAL A 47 0.60 18.48 18.57
CA VAL A 47 0.07 19.69 17.91
C VAL A 47 0.15 19.46 16.40
N PRO A 48 -0.99 19.23 15.71
CA PRO A 48 -0.96 19.08 14.27
C PRO A 48 -0.48 20.37 13.61
N PRO A 49 0.39 20.30 12.59
CA PRO A 49 0.74 21.47 11.80
C PRO A 49 -0.50 22.02 11.11
N ALA A 50 -0.55 23.35 10.93
CA ALA A 50 -1.63 23.98 10.18
C ALA A 50 -1.65 23.44 8.73
N TYR A 51 -2.82 23.00 8.27
CA TYR A 51 -3.00 22.54 6.89
C TYR A 51 -3.08 23.74 5.95
N THR A 52 -1.97 24.05 5.27
CA THR A 52 -1.85 25.19 4.33
C THR A 52 -2.22 24.84 2.89
N GLU A 53 -2.52 23.57 2.61
CA GLU A 53 -2.72 23.07 1.24
C GLU A 53 -4.15 23.26 0.73
N GLY A 54 -5.10 23.66 1.59
CA GLY A 54 -6.49 23.92 1.17
C GLY A 54 -6.67 25.11 0.22
N ALA A 55 -5.67 25.98 0.12
CA ALA A 55 -5.63 27.09 -0.83
C ALA A 55 -4.83 26.76 -2.11
N ARG A 56 -4.18 25.59 -2.17
CA ARG A 56 -3.57 25.10 -3.40
C ARG A 56 -4.65 24.50 -4.31
N LEU A 57 -4.28 24.44 -5.57
CA LEU A 57 -5.06 23.78 -6.60
C LEU A 57 -5.36 22.34 -6.20
N ASP A 58 -6.64 21.96 -6.19
CA ASP A 58 -7.09 20.64 -5.77
C ASP A 58 -6.47 19.56 -6.67
N PRO A 59 -5.65 18.64 -6.13
CA PRO A 59 -5.04 17.56 -6.90
C PRO A 59 -6.07 16.54 -7.43
N PHE A 60 -7.30 16.55 -6.93
CA PHE A 60 -8.40 15.65 -7.32
C PHE A 60 -9.55 16.38 -8.03
N ASP A 61 -9.33 17.60 -8.52
CA ASP A 61 -10.36 18.34 -9.27
C ASP A 61 -10.83 17.51 -10.48
N ALA A 62 -12.10 17.09 -10.45
CA ALA A 62 -12.71 16.26 -11.48
C ALA A 62 -12.62 16.88 -12.88
N ARG A 63 -12.50 18.21 -12.99
CA ARG A 63 -12.34 18.91 -14.27
C ARG A 63 -11.02 18.58 -14.97
N ARG A 64 -10.01 18.13 -14.23
CA ARG A 64 -8.72 17.66 -14.75
C ARG A 64 -8.70 16.18 -15.08
N LEU A 65 -9.57 15.41 -14.43
CA LEU A 65 -9.77 13.99 -14.72
C LEU A 65 -10.59 13.76 -15.99
N LEU A 66 -11.38 14.76 -16.40
CA LEU A 66 -12.06 14.73 -17.67
C LEU A 66 -11.03 14.87 -18.79
N PRO A 67 -10.90 13.88 -19.69
CA PRO A 67 -10.06 14.04 -20.86
C PRO A 67 -10.55 15.26 -21.63
N GLN A 68 -9.73 16.31 -21.70
CA GLN A 68 -10.02 17.41 -22.61
C GLN A 68 -9.99 16.81 -24.01
N ALA A 69 -11.11 16.96 -24.73
CA ALA A 69 -11.22 16.56 -26.12
C ALA A 69 -10.29 17.46 -26.94
N VAL A 70 -9.00 17.15 -26.91
CA VAL A 70 -8.06 17.67 -27.89
C VAL A 70 -8.38 17.01 -29.22
N ASP A 71 -8.44 17.84 -30.25
CA ASP A 71 -8.89 17.47 -31.58
C ASP A 71 -8.15 16.22 -32.10
N GLY A 72 -8.93 15.23 -32.55
CA GLY A 72 -8.44 13.96 -33.13
C GLY A 72 -8.96 12.67 -32.49
N HIS A 73 -9.43 12.69 -31.24
CA HIS A 73 -10.05 11.49 -30.62
C HIS A 73 -11.52 11.30 -31.04
N ALA A 74 -12.24 12.41 -31.29
CA ALA A 74 -13.63 12.38 -31.73
C ALA A 74 -13.81 11.78 -33.14
N GLU A 75 -12.82 11.96 -34.03
CA GLU A 75 -12.84 11.39 -35.38
C GLU A 75 -12.48 9.89 -35.36
N ALA A 76 -11.55 9.48 -34.48
CA ALA A 76 -11.27 8.06 -34.25
C ALA A 76 -12.51 7.29 -33.76
N ALA A 77 -13.35 7.94 -32.94
CA ALA A 77 -14.60 7.34 -32.44
C ALA A 77 -15.68 7.14 -33.51
N ARG A 78 -15.63 7.84 -34.64
CA ARG A 78 -16.58 7.69 -35.76
C ARG A 78 -16.15 6.63 -36.79
N ARG A 79 -14.96 6.07 -36.65
CA ARG A 79 -14.41 5.06 -37.57
C ARG A 79 -14.82 3.65 -37.17
N GLU A 80 -15.03 2.78 -38.15
CA GLU A 80 -15.06 1.33 -37.91
C GLU A 80 -13.70 0.86 -37.37
N ARG A 81 -13.74 0.24 -36.18
CA ARG A 81 -12.56 -0.27 -35.49
C ARG A 81 -12.06 -1.56 -36.16
N GLU A 82 -10.75 -1.71 -36.23
CA GLU A 82 -10.14 -2.98 -36.65
C GLU A 82 -10.22 -4.03 -35.52
N PRO A 83 -10.28 -5.34 -35.85
CA PRO A 83 -10.37 -6.40 -34.85
C PRO A 83 -9.23 -6.35 -33.81
N LEU A 84 -8.04 -5.95 -34.24
CA LEU A 84 -6.85 -5.86 -33.40
C LEU A 84 -6.88 -4.66 -32.43
N GLU A 85 -7.79 -3.71 -32.60
CA GLU A 85 -7.97 -2.58 -31.66
C GLU A 85 -8.67 -2.99 -30.36
N ALA A 86 -9.30 -4.17 -30.34
CA ALA A 86 -9.97 -4.69 -29.14
C ALA A 86 -9.01 -5.28 -28.10
N TYR A 87 -7.75 -5.55 -28.48
CA TYR A 87 -6.79 -6.25 -27.63
C TYR A 87 -5.68 -5.29 -27.19
N PRO A 88 -5.30 -5.25 -25.91
CA PRO A 88 -4.17 -4.44 -25.48
C PRO A 88 -2.87 -4.93 -26.14
N LEU A 89 -1.96 -4.01 -26.46
CA LEU A 89 -0.67 -4.35 -27.11
C LEU A 89 0.12 -5.43 -26.35
N ALA A 90 0.05 -5.43 -25.02
CA ALA A 90 0.68 -6.44 -24.18
C ALA A 90 0.11 -7.86 -24.35
N ALA A 91 -1.14 -8.01 -24.82
CA ALA A 91 -1.77 -9.30 -25.10
C ALA A 91 -1.59 -9.77 -26.54
N ILE A 92 -0.91 -8.99 -27.37
CA ILE A 92 -0.67 -9.30 -28.78
C ILE A 92 0.76 -9.81 -28.90
N THR A 93 0.93 -10.91 -29.62
CA THR A 93 2.26 -11.50 -29.84
C THR A 93 2.54 -11.62 -31.32
N LEU A 94 3.74 -11.20 -31.73
CA LEU A 94 4.22 -11.44 -33.09
C LEU A 94 4.60 -12.92 -33.24
N VAL A 95 3.93 -13.60 -34.16
CA VAL A 95 4.18 -15.01 -34.49
C VAL A 95 5.13 -15.14 -35.68
N GLY A 96 5.16 -14.16 -36.57
CA GLY A 96 6.04 -14.15 -37.75
C GLY A 96 5.66 -13.06 -38.74
N SER A 97 6.29 -13.06 -39.91
CA SER A 97 5.87 -12.24 -41.05
C SER A 97 5.85 -13.05 -42.34
N LEU A 98 4.99 -12.63 -43.26
CA LEU A 98 4.82 -13.23 -44.58
C LEU A 98 5.15 -12.18 -45.66
N SER A 99 5.92 -12.60 -46.65
CA SER A 99 6.18 -11.82 -47.85
C SER A 99 5.17 -12.20 -48.92
N LEU A 100 4.35 -11.23 -49.34
CA LEU A 100 3.42 -11.37 -50.46
C LEU A 100 4.10 -11.00 -51.79
N PRO A 101 3.53 -11.45 -52.93
CA PRO A 101 3.93 -10.98 -54.24
C PRO A 101 3.93 -9.44 -54.32
N GLY A 102 4.89 -8.87 -55.04
CA GLY A 102 5.03 -7.41 -55.17
C GLY A 102 5.79 -6.74 -54.02
N GLY A 103 6.53 -7.51 -53.22
CA GLY A 103 7.42 -6.96 -52.17
C GLY A 103 6.68 -6.47 -50.92
N ARG A 104 5.39 -6.77 -50.79
CA ARG A 104 4.58 -6.34 -49.65
C ARG A 104 4.71 -7.34 -48.51
N ARG A 105 5.04 -6.87 -47.32
CA ARG A 105 5.18 -7.72 -46.13
C ARG A 105 4.02 -7.50 -45.16
N VAL A 106 3.54 -8.58 -44.54
CA VAL A 106 2.53 -8.55 -43.48
C VAL A 106 3.02 -9.32 -42.26
N ALA A 107 2.67 -8.83 -41.07
CA ALA A 107 2.90 -9.48 -39.80
C ALA A 107 1.78 -10.45 -39.48
N LEU A 108 2.12 -11.56 -38.84
CA LEU A 108 1.21 -12.53 -38.24
C LEU A 108 1.18 -12.30 -36.74
N LEU A 109 0.04 -11.86 -36.24
CA LEU A 109 -0.18 -11.51 -34.85
C LEU A 109 -1.15 -12.49 -34.20
N ARG A 110 -0.86 -12.93 -32.98
CA ARG A 110 -1.78 -13.70 -32.16
C ARG A 110 -2.39 -12.81 -31.09
N ALA A 111 -3.71 -12.81 -31.00
CA ALA A 111 -4.48 -12.14 -29.95
C ALA A 111 -5.63 -13.05 -29.53
N ASP A 112 -5.82 -13.26 -28.23
CA ASP A 112 -6.85 -14.15 -27.67
C ASP A 112 -6.93 -15.55 -28.34
N GLY A 113 -5.76 -16.12 -28.63
CA GLY A 113 -5.65 -17.42 -29.30
C GLY A 113 -5.96 -17.42 -30.80
N GLN A 114 -6.47 -16.32 -31.36
CA GLN A 114 -6.73 -16.15 -32.79
C GLN A 114 -5.54 -15.53 -33.53
N LEU A 115 -5.40 -15.85 -34.81
CA LEU A 115 -4.36 -15.32 -35.68
C LEU A 115 -4.93 -14.20 -36.56
N HIS A 116 -4.25 -13.06 -36.60
CA HIS A 116 -4.57 -11.89 -37.38
C HIS A 116 -3.39 -11.47 -38.24
N THR A 117 -3.66 -10.80 -39.36
CA THR A 117 -2.64 -10.22 -40.24
C THR A 117 -2.61 -8.70 -40.10
N ALA A 118 -1.43 -8.11 -39.98
CA ALA A 118 -1.25 -6.66 -39.96
C ALA A 118 -0.23 -6.20 -41.01
N GLY A 119 -0.56 -5.18 -41.78
CA GLY A 119 0.35 -4.56 -42.75
C GLY A 119 0.80 -3.18 -42.30
N LEU A 120 1.53 -2.48 -43.17
CA LEU A 120 1.82 -1.06 -43.01
C LEU A 120 0.52 -0.26 -42.84
N GLY A 121 0.47 0.58 -41.80
CA GLY A 121 -0.67 1.45 -41.51
C GLY A 121 -1.84 0.78 -40.77
N THR A 122 -1.81 -0.54 -40.57
CA THR A 122 -2.79 -1.28 -39.75
C THR A 122 -2.79 -0.75 -38.33
N ARG A 123 -3.97 -0.74 -37.70
CA ARG A 123 -4.16 -0.31 -36.32
C ARG A 123 -4.33 -1.48 -35.36
N ILE A 124 -3.70 -1.32 -34.22
CA ILE A 124 -3.52 -2.36 -33.22
C ILE A 124 -3.64 -1.69 -31.85
N GLY A 125 -4.38 -2.31 -30.96
CA GLY A 125 -4.55 -1.79 -29.61
C GLY A 125 -5.57 -0.65 -29.47
N PRO A 126 -6.02 -0.39 -28.24
CA PRO A 126 -6.99 0.65 -27.94
C PRO A 126 -6.42 2.07 -28.11
N ASP A 127 -5.11 2.22 -28.01
CA ASP A 127 -4.37 3.50 -28.04
C ASP A 127 -3.97 3.93 -29.47
N ASP A 128 -4.69 3.44 -30.48
CA ASP A 128 -4.47 3.72 -31.92
C ASP A 128 -3.03 3.41 -32.38
N GLY A 129 -2.48 2.26 -31.95
CA GLY A 129 -1.16 1.80 -32.35
C GLY A 129 -1.08 1.53 -33.85
N ARG A 130 -0.40 2.40 -34.60
CA ARG A 130 -0.27 2.28 -36.06
C ARG A 130 1.06 1.62 -36.44
N VAL A 131 1.00 0.53 -37.20
CA VAL A 131 2.19 -0.15 -37.72
C VAL A 131 2.94 0.75 -38.71
N THR A 132 4.19 1.06 -38.40
CA THR A 132 5.09 1.88 -39.23
C THR A 132 6.10 1.03 -39.99
N ARG A 133 6.45 -0.16 -39.49
CA ARG A 133 7.35 -1.10 -40.16
C ARG A 133 6.99 -2.54 -39.83
N VAL A 134 7.11 -3.42 -40.83
CA VAL A 134 7.03 -4.87 -40.65
C VAL A 134 8.40 -5.48 -40.97
N GLY A 135 9.05 -6.07 -39.97
CA GLY A 135 10.32 -6.77 -40.10
C GLY A 135 10.19 -8.30 -40.12
N ASP A 136 11.33 -8.98 -40.11
CA ASP A 136 11.41 -10.44 -39.96
C ASP A 136 11.30 -10.86 -38.48
N ALA A 137 11.95 -10.12 -37.59
CA ALA A 137 12.03 -10.44 -36.17
C ALA A 137 11.20 -9.51 -35.27
N ASP A 138 10.63 -8.43 -35.82
CA ASP A 138 9.88 -7.44 -35.06
C ASP A 138 8.90 -6.69 -35.97
N ILE A 139 7.93 -6.02 -35.33
CA ILE A 139 7.15 -4.95 -35.95
C ILE A 139 7.33 -3.67 -35.14
N GLU A 140 7.38 -2.53 -35.83
CA GLU A 140 7.41 -1.21 -35.21
C GLU A 140 6.05 -0.54 -35.40
N LEU A 141 5.62 0.17 -34.37
CA LEU A 141 4.38 0.93 -34.38
C LEU A 141 4.51 2.20 -33.54
N VAL A 142 3.60 3.13 -33.78
CA VAL A 142 3.46 4.34 -32.97
C VAL A 142 2.08 4.35 -32.34
N GLU A 143 2.02 4.48 -31.02
CA GLU A 143 0.78 4.55 -30.23
C GLU A 143 0.61 5.94 -29.61
N ARG A 144 -0.64 6.31 -29.28
CA ARG A 144 -0.96 7.58 -28.66
C ARG A 144 -1.17 7.39 -27.16
N VAL A 145 -0.30 7.97 -26.34
CA VAL A 145 -0.33 7.83 -24.88
C VAL A 145 -0.71 9.16 -24.23
N GLN A 146 -1.74 9.14 -23.38
CA GLN A 146 -2.11 10.31 -22.59
C GLN A 146 -1.09 10.52 -21.46
N GLN A 147 -0.59 11.75 -21.34
CA GLN A 147 0.30 12.20 -20.27
C GLN A 147 -0.52 12.59 -19.03
N GLY A 148 0.13 12.68 -17.87
CA GLY A 148 -0.53 13.07 -16.61
C GLY A 148 -1.12 14.48 -16.60
N ASP A 149 -0.76 15.33 -17.56
CA ASP A 149 -1.32 16.67 -17.78
C ASP A 149 -2.52 16.68 -18.74
N GLY A 150 -2.94 15.51 -19.23
CA GLY A 150 -4.06 15.34 -20.17
C GLY A 150 -3.67 15.50 -21.64
N THR A 151 -2.42 15.86 -21.97
CA THR A 151 -1.95 15.94 -23.36
C THR A 151 -1.70 14.56 -23.96
N TRP A 152 -1.82 14.42 -25.28
CA TRP A 152 -1.49 13.18 -25.98
C TRP A 152 -0.09 13.26 -26.58
N ARG A 153 0.68 12.18 -26.46
CA ARG A 153 2.00 12.06 -27.06
C ARG A 153 2.12 10.75 -27.82
N GLU A 154 2.75 10.80 -28.98
CA GLU A 154 3.11 9.60 -29.74
C GLU A 154 4.30 8.89 -29.07
N ARG A 155 4.19 7.57 -28.91
CA ARG A 155 5.26 6.70 -28.41
C ARG A 155 5.56 5.64 -29.46
N ALA A 156 6.83 5.51 -29.84
CA ALA A 156 7.30 4.42 -30.67
C ALA A 156 7.47 3.15 -29.84
N SER A 157 6.94 2.05 -30.33
CA SER A 157 6.89 0.74 -29.68
C SER A 157 7.27 -0.35 -30.68
N ALA A 158 7.86 -1.44 -30.19
CA ALA A 158 8.21 -2.60 -31.01
C ALA A 158 7.67 -3.89 -30.40
N LEU A 159 7.13 -4.79 -31.23
CA LEU A 159 6.78 -6.15 -30.81
C LEU A 159 7.79 -7.14 -31.41
N PRO A 160 8.65 -7.74 -30.58
CA PRO A 160 9.58 -8.76 -31.02
C PRO A 160 8.90 -10.11 -31.26
N LEU A 161 9.47 -10.92 -32.14
CA LEU A 161 9.02 -12.26 -32.48
C LEU A 161 9.07 -13.16 -31.25
N GLY A 162 7.92 -13.75 -30.87
CA GLY A 162 7.81 -14.64 -29.73
C GLY A 162 8.09 -13.99 -28.36
N GLY A 163 8.30 -12.67 -28.33
CA GLY A 163 8.55 -11.91 -27.10
C GLY A 163 7.34 -11.07 -26.68
N ALA A 164 7.37 -10.61 -25.43
CA ALA A 164 6.39 -9.67 -24.91
C ALA A 164 6.81 -8.23 -25.23
N TRP A 165 5.83 -7.38 -25.52
CA TRP A 165 6.02 -5.93 -25.64
C TRP A 165 6.53 -5.34 -24.31
N GLN A 166 7.46 -4.39 -24.40
CA GLN A 166 8.03 -3.67 -23.26
C GLN A 166 7.68 -2.17 -23.35
N PRO A 167 7.08 -1.57 -22.30
CA PRO A 167 6.58 -0.19 -22.28
C PRO A 167 7.64 0.92 -22.23
#